data_AF-A0A6J4J993-F1
#
_entry.id   AF-A0A6J4J993-F1
#
_cell.length_a   1.000
_cell.length_b   1.000
_cell.length_c   1.000
_cell.angle_alpha   90.00
_cell.angle_beta   90.00
_cell.angle_gamma   90.00
#
_symmetry.space_group_name_H-M   'P 1'
#
loop_
_entity.id
_entity.type
_entity.pdbx_description
1 polymer ?
#
loop_
_entity_poly.entity_id
_entity_poly.type
_entity_poly.pdbx_seq_one_letter_code
_entity_poly.pdbx_strand_id
1 'polypeptide(L)'
;MFEHFSMTHVRSRCLRGGAAVLGAAAIGVGALAAPASAAEHDWTGVAQCESGGNWSINTGNGYYGGLQFSSPTWLGHGGGEFAPRADLANPAQQIAVAERVLLTQ
;
A
#
# COMPACT_ATOMS: atom_id res chain seq x y z
N MET A 1 2.78 6.00 -16.63
CA MET A 1 1.71 5.55 -15.70
C MET A 1 2.23 5.10 -14.32
N PHE A 2 3.53 4.80 -14.16
CA PHE A 2 4.25 4.89 -12.87
C PHE A 2 4.90 6.27 -12.62
N GLU A 3 4.69 7.23 -13.53
CA GLU A 3 5.27 8.58 -13.44
C GLU A 3 4.59 9.50 -12.41
N HIS A 4 3.67 8.97 -11.60
CA HIS A 4 3.05 9.70 -10.50
C HIS A 4 3.37 9.14 -9.12
N PHE A 5 4.22 8.10 -9.00
CA PHE A 5 4.88 7.77 -7.74
C PHE A 5 6.12 8.66 -7.56
N SER A 6 5.96 9.97 -7.74
CA SER A 6 6.98 10.92 -7.31
C SER A 6 6.86 10.98 -5.80
N MET A 7 7.78 10.28 -5.14
CA MET A 7 7.85 10.11 -3.69
C MET A 7 7.96 11.42 -2.89
N THR A 8 8.02 12.55 -3.57
CA THR A 8 7.76 13.89 -3.04
C THR A 8 6.33 14.09 -2.51
N HIS A 9 5.36 13.21 -2.85
CA HIS A 9 3.96 13.31 -2.44
C HIS A 9 3.50 12.23 -1.44
N VAL A 10 4.41 11.63 -0.66
CA VAL A 10 4.01 10.88 0.55
C VAL A 10 3.19 11.77 1.50
N ARG A 11 3.30 13.09 1.33
CA ARG A 11 2.31 14.08 1.77
C ARG A 11 1.31 14.39 0.64
N SER A 12 0.03 14.06 0.88
CA SER A 12 -1.12 14.91 0.49
C SER A 12 -1.98 14.58 -0.74
N ARG A 13 -2.10 13.35 -1.26
CA ARG A 13 -3.11 13.11 -2.33
C ARG A 13 -4.06 11.94 -2.22
N CYS A 14 -4.19 11.42 -1.00
CA CYS A 14 -5.48 10.94 -0.56
C CYS A 14 -5.94 11.78 0.60
N LEU A 15 -6.61 12.90 0.28
CA LEU A 15 -7.27 13.69 1.30
C LEU A 15 -8.21 12.74 2.05
N ARG A 16 -7.91 12.54 3.34
CA ARG A 16 -8.88 12.15 4.34
C ARG A 16 -10.04 13.13 4.24
N GLY A 17 -11.03 12.80 3.43
CA GLY A 17 -12.38 13.28 3.66
C GLY A 17 -12.80 12.68 5.00
N GLY A 18 -12.66 13.47 6.06
CA GLY A 18 -13.33 13.19 7.31
C GLY A 18 -14.83 13.14 7.02
N ALA A 19 -15.38 11.94 6.92
CA ALA A 19 -16.81 11.70 7.01
C ALA A 19 -17.00 10.60 8.04
N ALA A 20 -17.26 11.01 9.28
CA ALA A 20 -17.98 10.17 10.21
C ALA A 20 -19.34 9.86 9.58
N VAL A 21 -19.48 8.69 8.97
CA VAL A 21 -20.77 8.23 8.43
C VAL A 21 -21.50 7.49 9.55
N LEU A 22 -22.47 8.18 10.14
CA LEU A 22 -23.49 7.53 10.95
C LEU A 22 -24.38 6.68 10.03
N GLY A 23 -24.26 5.35 10.15
CA GLY A 23 -25.33 4.39 9.86
C GLY A 23 -25.53 3.93 8.41
N ALA A 24 -25.29 2.64 8.16
CA ALA A 24 -26.26 1.65 7.65
C ALA A 24 -25.52 0.36 7.21
N ALA A 25 -26.15 -0.78 7.48
CA ALA A 25 -25.55 -2.11 7.40
C ALA A 25 -25.13 -2.55 5.98
N ALA A 26 -23.92 -3.10 5.87
CA ALA A 26 -23.52 -4.01 4.79
C ALA A 26 -22.59 -5.08 5.36
N ILE A 27 -22.93 -6.33 5.07
CA ILE A 27 -22.23 -7.54 5.52
C ILE A 27 -20.86 -7.60 4.82
N GLY A 28 -19.80 -7.50 5.60
CA GLY A 28 -18.42 -7.60 5.13
C GLY A 28 -17.45 -7.56 6.31
N VAL A 29 -17.14 -8.74 6.86
CA VAL A 29 -16.25 -8.92 8.00
C VAL A 29 -14.84 -8.45 7.64
N GLY A 30 -14.28 -7.54 8.46
CA GLY A 30 -12.82 -7.42 8.60
C GLY A 30 -12.17 -6.07 8.31
N ALA A 31 -12.67 -4.95 8.81
CA ALA A 31 -11.84 -3.76 8.99
C ALA A 31 -11.02 -3.89 10.29
N LEU A 32 -10.09 -4.84 10.32
CA LEU A 32 -9.03 -4.84 11.33
C LEU A 32 -8.09 -3.70 10.97
N ALA A 33 -8.24 -2.56 11.64
CA ALA A 33 -7.21 -1.54 11.65
C ALA A 33 -5.95 -2.18 12.23
N ALA A 34 -5.05 -2.64 11.36
CA ALA A 34 -3.76 -3.18 11.74
C ALA A 34 -2.99 -2.11 12.55
N PRO A 35 -2.19 -2.50 13.54
CA PRO A 35 -1.44 -1.54 14.34
C PRO A 35 -0.53 -0.75 13.39
N ALA A 36 -0.68 0.57 13.40
CA ALA A 36 0.26 1.48 12.74
C ALA A 36 1.62 1.35 13.46
N SER A 37 2.41 0.35 13.07
CA SER A 37 3.75 0.15 13.60
C SER A 37 4.68 1.15 12.93
N ALA A 38 5.01 2.23 13.63
CA ALA A 38 6.25 3.02 13.52
C ALA A 38 6.76 3.45 12.12
N ALA A 39 5.98 3.33 11.05
CA ALA A 39 6.31 3.94 9.78
C ALA A 39 6.09 5.45 9.91
N GLU A 40 7.11 6.23 9.56
CA GLU A 40 7.01 7.70 9.54
C GLU A 40 5.94 8.18 8.54
N HIS A 41 5.52 7.28 7.64
CA HIS A 41 4.58 7.51 6.55
C HIS A 41 3.29 6.67 6.70
N ASP A 42 2.13 7.27 6.36
CA ASP A 42 0.82 6.61 6.41
C ASP A 42 0.59 5.70 5.18
N TRP A 43 1.34 4.59 5.12
CA TRP A 43 1.23 3.61 4.04
C TRP A 43 -0.13 2.91 3.98
N THR A 44 -0.82 2.79 5.11
CA THR A 44 -2.20 2.28 5.13
C THR A 44 -3.13 3.24 4.41
N GLY A 45 -2.99 4.55 4.63
CA GLY A 45 -3.70 5.58 3.87
C GLY A 45 -3.39 5.51 2.38
N VAL A 46 -2.12 5.32 2.00
CA VAL A 46 -1.73 5.13 0.60
C VAL A 46 -2.39 3.87 0.02
N ALA A 47 -2.31 2.72 0.69
CA ALA A 47 -2.88 1.48 0.21
C ALA A 47 -4.41 1.53 0.05
N GLN A 48 -5.08 2.32 0.88
CA GLN A 48 -6.51 2.59 0.73
C GLN A 48 -6.83 3.29 -0.59
N CYS A 49 -5.92 4.12 -1.07
CA CYS A 49 -6.15 4.94 -2.25
C CYS A 49 -5.71 4.25 -3.53
N GLU A 50 -4.61 3.50 -3.45
CA GLU A 50 -4.08 2.75 -4.59
C GLU A 50 -4.86 1.44 -4.85
N SER A 51 -5.32 0.78 -3.79
CA SER A 51 -5.85 -0.59 -3.86
C SER A 51 -7.15 -0.80 -3.10
N GLY A 52 -7.79 0.26 -2.60
CA GLY A 52 -8.96 0.13 -1.71
C GLY A 52 -8.64 -0.60 -0.40
N GLY A 53 -7.36 -0.61 0.01
CA GLY A 53 -6.88 -1.27 1.22
C GLY A 53 -6.63 -2.76 1.04
N ASN A 54 -6.76 -3.29 -0.19
CA ASN A 54 -6.52 -4.70 -0.47
C ASN A 54 -5.03 -4.98 -0.69
N TRP A 55 -4.35 -5.44 0.35
CA TRP A 55 -2.92 -5.77 0.32
C TRP A 55 -2.54 -6.97 -0.53
N SER A 56 -3.51 -7.81 -0.89
CA SER A 56 -3.30 -9.00 -1.73
C SER A 56 -3.88 -8.81 -3.14
N ILE A 57 -4.14 -7.57 -3.55
CA ILE A 57 -4.70 -7.28 -4.87
C ILE A 57 -3.76 -7.74 -5.98
N ASN A 58 -4.34 -8.40 -6.97
CA ASN A 58 -3.68 -8.81 -8.19
C ASN A 58 -4.73 -8.89 -9.30
N THR A 59 -4.87 -7.81 -10.06
CA THR A 59 -5.89 -7.67 -11.13
C THR A 59 -5.36 -8.05 -12.51
N GLY A 60 -4.09 -8.45 -12.62
CA GLY A 60 -3.45 -8.72 -13.91
C GLY A 60 -3.01 -7.46 -14.68
N ASN A 61 -3.02 -6.29 -14.04
CA ASN A 61 -2.55 -5.02 -14.62
C ASN A 61 -1.01 -4.85 -14.63
N GLY A 62 -0.26 -5.81 -14.06
CA GLY A 62 1.21 -5.76 -13.92
C GLY A 62 1.71 -5.10 -12.62
N TYR A 63 0.79 -4.80 -11.70
CA TYR A 63 1.05 -4.19 -10.39
C TYR A 63 0.49 -5.14 -9.32
N TYR A 64 1.13 -5.15 -8.15
CA TYR A 64 0.86 -6.14 -7.12
C TYR A 64 0.77 -5.50 -5.74
N GLY A 65 -0.17 -6.02 -4.94
CA GLY A 65 -0.32 -5.69 -3.54
C GLY A 65 -0.87 -4.30 -3.27
N GLY A 66 -1.00 -3.95 -1.99
CA GLY A 66 -1.74 -2.77 -1.55
C GLY A 66 -1.13 -1.46 -2.02
N LEU A 67 0.18 -1.44 -2.25
CA LEU A 67 0.93 -0.27 -2.72
C LEU A 67 1.21 -0.31 -4.23
N GLN A 68 0.60 -1.25 -4.97
CA GLN A 68 0.71 -1.34 -6.43
C GLN A 68 2.17 -1.37 -6.91
N PHE A 69 2.98 -2.28 -6.35
CA PHE A 69 4.37 -2.45 -6.79
C PHE A 69 4.45 -3.12 -8.16
N SER A 70 5.37 -2.66 -9.00
CA SER A 70 5.82 -3.45 -10.15
C SER A 70 6.75 -4.58 -9.69
N SER A 71 6.80 -5.70 -10.42
CA SER A 71 7.80 -6.76 -10.18
C SER A 71 9.25 -6.24 -10.14
N PRO A 72 9.73 -5.42 -11.10
CA PRO A 72 11.12 -4.95 -11.07
C PRO A 72 11.41 -4.03 -9.88
N THR A 73 10.49 -3.14 -9.49
CA THR A 73 10.66 -2.31 -8.29
C THR A 73 10.67 -3.19 -7.03
N TRP A 74 9.71 -4.11 -6.90
CA TRP A 74 9.63 -5.00 -5.75
C TRP A 74 10.94 -5.77 -5.53
N LEU A 75 11.47 -6.39 -6.59
CA LEU A 75 12.71 -7.16 -6.53
C LEU A 75 13.93 -6.26 -6.35
N GLY A 76 13.98 -5.10 -7.02
CA GLY A 76 15.09 -4.16 -6.94
C GLY A 76 15.31 -3.57 -5.55
N HIS A 77 14.25 -3.46 -4.73
CA HIS A 77 14.31 -2.95 -3.37
C HIS A 77 14.28 -4.05 -2.29
N GLY A 78 14.66 -5.28 -2.67
CA GLY A 78 14.84 -6.40 -1.75
C GLY A 78 13.55 -7.10 -1.33
N GLY A 79 12.40 -6.79 -1.93
CA GLY A 79 11.13 -7.45 -1.62
C GLY A 79 11.13 -8.96 -1.92
N GLY A 80 12.05 -9.41 -2.78
CA GLY A 80 12.31 -10.83 -3.03
C GLY A 80 12.70 -11.64 -1.79
N GLU A 81 13.17 -11.00 -0.71
CA GLU A 81 13.45 -11.69 0.57
C GLU A 81 12.16 -12.16 1.25
N PHE A 82 11.04 -11.47 1.00
CA PHE A 82 9.74 -11.75 1.61
C PHE A 82 8.89 -12.63 0.72
N ALA A 83 8.80 -12.29 -0.56
CA ALA A 83 7.98 -12.99 -1.53
C ALA A 83 8.44 -12.66 -2.97
N PRO A 84 8.16 -13.52 -3.96
CA PRO A 84 8.50 -13.22 -5.36
C PRO A 84 7.71 -12.03 -5.94
N ARG A 85 6.59 -11.64 -5.31
CA ARG A 85 5.77 -10.48 -5.68
C ARG A 85 5.13 -9.86 -4.44
N ALA A 86 4.76 -8.58 -4.53
CA ALA A 86 4.17 -7.84 -3.41
C ALA A 86 2.81 -8.39 -2.95
N ASP A 87 1.93 -8.87 -3.85
CA ASP A 87 0.60 -9.42 -3.51
C ASP A 87 0.65 -10.64 -2.58
N LEU A 88 1.79 -11.33 -2.58
CA LEU A 88 2.06 -12.51 -1.78
C LEU A 88 2.73 -12.18 -0.43
N ALA A 89 3.17 -10.94 -0.25
CA ALA A 89 3.77 -10.46 0.98
C ALA A 89 2.70 -9.85 1.91
N ASN A 90 2.91 -9.95 3.21
CA ASN A 90 2.02 -9.33 4.18
C ASN A 90 2.19 -7.78 4.18
N PRO A 91 1.23 -7.02 4.74
CA PRO A 91 1.26 -5.56 4.71
C PRO A 91 2.55 -4.96 5.28
N ALA A 92 3.05 -5.49 6.39
CA ALA A 92 4.26 -4.99 7.03
C ALA A 92 5.51 -5.18 6.16
N GLN A 93 5.59 -6.29 5.42
CA GLN A 93 6.66 -6.54 4.46
C GLN A 93 6.59 -5.57 3.27
N GLN A 94 5.38 -5.30 2.76
CA GLN A 94 5.20 -4.34 1.69
C GLN A 94 5.60 -2.92 2.12
N ILE A 95 5.24 -2.53 3.35
CA ILE A 95 5.64 -1.26 3.96
C ILE A 95 7.17 -1.17 4.10
N ALA A 96 7.82 -2.24 4.56
CA ALA A 96 9.28 -2.26 4.69
C ALA A 96 9.98 -2.03 3.34
N VAL A 97 9.47 -2.63 2.26
CA VAL A 97 9.98 -2.38 0.90
C VAL A 97 9.67 -0.96 0.45
N ALA A 98 8.48 -0.43 0.74
CA ALA A 98 8.08 0.93 0.40
C ALA A 98 9.00 1.99 1.01
N GLU A 99 9.36 1.83 2.28
CA GLU A 99 10.36 2.68 2.95
C GLU A 99 11.73 2.60 2.27
N ARG A 100 12.16 1.41 1.83
CA ARG A 100 13.42 1.27 1.06
C ARG A 100 13.35 1.99 -0.28
N VAL A 101 12.21 1.98 -0.98
CA VAL A 101 12.07 2.73 -2.23
C VAL A 101 12.12 4.24 -1.95
N LEU A 102 11.48 4.69 -0.86
CA LEU A 102 11.49 6.10 -0.42
C LEU A 102 12.87 6.65 -0.11
N LEU A 103 13.72 5.83 0.51
CA LEU A 103 15.10 6.22 0.79
C LEU A 103 15.98 6.37 -0.47
N THR A 104 15.52 5.92 -1.63
CA THR A 104 16.30 5.93 -2.89
C THR A 104 15.89 7.02 -3.87
N GLN A 105 14.93 7.88 -3.50
CA GLN A 105 14.37 8.92 -4.37
C GLN A 105 14.86 10.33 -4.08
#